data_AF-A0A543EL46-F1
#
_entry.id   AF-A0A543EL46-F1
#
_cell.length_a   1.000
_cell.length_b   1.000
_cell.length_c   1.000
_cell.angle_alpha   90.00
_cell.angle_beta   90.00
_cell.angle_gamma   90.00
#
_symmetry.space_group_name_H-M   'P 1'
#
loop_
_entity.id
_entity.type
_entity.pdbx_description
1 polymer ?
#
loop_
_entity_poly.entity_id
_entity_poly.type
_entity_poly.pdbx_seq_one_letter_code
_entity_poly.pdbx_strand_id
1 'polypeptide(L)'
;MNNFYGHPFYIIFEHVETVSKQLTMLINKNNRLLSDLFPIELILKGIIDNHQGYWLNLCLSFIIKMECLNSNIIQLLNTAQNNKKFSQELRHKIACCKSLI
;
A
#
# COMPACT_ATOMS: atom_id res chain seq x y z
N MET A 1 17.95 12.71 11.01
CA MET A 1 17.19 12.28 9.81
C MET A 1 17.41 10.79 9.68
N ASN A 2 16.42 9.98 10.06
CA ASN A 2 16.50 8.53 9.87
C ASN A 2 16.09 8.24 8.43
N ASN A 3 17.05 7.81 7.61
CA ASN A 3 16.79 7.44 6.24
C ASN A 3 15.92 6.17 6.20
N PHE A 4 14.77 6.24 5.54
CA PHE A 4 13.91 5.08 5.24
C PHE A 4 14.58 4.06 4.31
N TYR A 5 15.71 4.42 3.69
CA TYR A 5 16.46 3.57 2.78
C TYR A 5 17.08 2.39 3.54
N GLY A 6 16.58 1.19 3.28
CA GLY A 6 17.08 -0.06 3.87
C GLY A 6 16.23 -0.65 4.99
N HIS A 7 15.15 0.04 5.42
CA HIS A 7 14.19 -0.56 6.34
C HIS A 7 13.27 -1.54 5.60
N PRO A 8 13.00 -2.72 6.19
CA PRO A 8 12.05 -3.65 5.61
C PRO A 8 10.66 -3.01 5.47
N PHE A 9 10.01 -3.23 4.34
CA PHE A 9 8.70 -2.65 4.00
C PHE A 9 7.62 -2.96 5.05
N TYR A 10 7.78 -4.02 5.85
CA TYR A 10 6.84 -4.35 6.93
C TYR A 10 6.78 -3.28 8.02
N ILE A 11 7.90 -2.63 8.35
CA ILE A 11 7.96 -1.55 9.35
C ILE A 11 7.12 -0.35 8.90
N ILE A 12 7.07 -0.11 7.59
CA ILE A 12 6.31 1.00 6.98
C ILE A 12 4.81 0.80 7.16
N PHE A 13 4.34 -0.43 6.99
CA PHE A 13 2.92 -0.77 7.09
C PHE A 13 2.43 -0.82 8.55
N GLU A 14 3.25 -1.30 9.47
CA GLU A 14 2.92 -1.32 10.91
C GLU A 14 2.85 0.10 11.52
N HIS A 15 3.62 1.04 10.97
CA HIS A 15 3.67 2.43 11.45
C HIS A 15 3.09 3.44 10.45
N VAL A 16 2.03 3.05 9.73
CA VAL A 16 1.42 3.83 8.64
C VAL A 16 1.19 5.30 9.00
N GLU A 17 0.73 5.62 10.20
CA GLU A 17 0.47 7.01 10.61
C GLU A 17 1.73 7.88 10.64
N THR A 18 2.80 7.37 11.25
CA THR A 18 4.07 8.09 11.38
C THR A 18 4.76 8.18 10.02
N VAL A 19 4.77 7.08 9.27
CA VAL A 19 5.48 7.00 7.99
C VAL A 19 4.77 7.83 6.92
N SER A 20 3.45 7.82 6.87
CA SER A 20 2.69 8.63 5.91
C SER A 20 3.01 10.12 6.09
N LYS A 21 3.00 10.62 7.34
CA LYS A 21 3.38 12.02 7.63
C LYS A 21 4.79 12.35 7.15
N GLN A 22 5.76 11.47 7.41
CA GLN A 22 7.15 11.69 7.00
C GLN A 22 7.32 11.64 5.48
N LEU A 23 6.64 10.73 4.80
CA LEU A 23 6.64 10.64 3.34
C LEU A 23 5.98 11.86 2.70
N THR A 24 4.82 12.31 3.19
CA THR A 24 4.15 13.52 2.69
C THR A 24 5.04 14.75 2.85
N MET A 25 5.71 14.91 4.00
CA MET A 25 6.67 16.01 4.19
C MET A 25 7.82 15.94 3.18
N LEU A 26 8.33 14.74 2.89
CA LEU A 26 9.46 14.54 1.99
C LEU A 26 9.08 14.76 0.51
N ILE A 27 7.88 14.31 0.11
CA ILE A 27 7.25 14.54 -1.18
C ILE A 27 7.10 16.04 -1.42
N ASN A 28 6.49 16.75 -0.46
CA ASN A 28 6.24 18.19 -0.58
C ASN A 28 7.54 19.00 -0.60
N LYS A 29 8.52 18.64 0.25
CA LYS A 29 9.80 19.36 0.32
C LYS A 29 10.62 19.22 -0.95
N ASN A 30 10.59 18.05 -1.59
CA ASN A 30 11.47 17.73 -2.71
C ASN A 30 10.75 17.72 -4.07
N ASN A 31 9.44 18.03 -4.10
CA ASN A 31 8.58 17.92 -5.27
C ASN A 31 8.74 16.58 -6.01
N ARG A 32 8.71 15.47 -5.24
CA ARG A 32 8.89 14.10 -5.75
C ARG A 32 7.59 13.33 -5.69
N LEU A 33 7.40 12.36 -6.59
CA LEU A 33 6.25 11.46 -6.52
C LEU A 33 6.50 10.39 -5.45
N LEU A 34 5.41 9.84 -4.89
CA LEU A 34 5.50 8.71 -3.97
C LEU A 34 6.19 7.51 -4.64
N SER A 35 5.91 7.27 -5.93
CA SER A 35 6.51 6.19 -6.72
C SER A 35 8.04 6.28 -6.80
N ASP A 36 8.61 7.50 -6.69
CA ASP A 36 10.06 7.71 -6.74
C ASP A 36 10.74 7.36 -5.40
N LEU A 37 9.96 7.27 -4.33
CA LEU A 37 10.43 7.07 -2.96
C LEU A 37 10.05 5.69 -2.42
N PHE A 38 8.91 5.16 -2.87
CA PHE A 38 8.32 3.95 -2.33
C PHE A 38 7.66 3.12 -3.44
N PRO A 39 8.19 1.92 -3.75
CA PRO A 39 7.71 1.08 -4.85
C PRO A 39 6.46 0.29 -4.46
N ILE A 40 5.36 1.00 -4.15
CA ILE A 40 4.11 0.42 -3.62
C ILE A 40 3.53 -0.66 -4.53
N GLU A 41 3.59 -0.50 -5.84
CA GLU A 41 3.05 -1.47 -6.82
C GLU A 41 3.78 -2.81 -6.75
N LEU A 42 5.12 -2.78 -6.68
CA LEU A 42 5.94 -3.98 -6.57
C LEU A 42 5.69 -4.70 -5.24
N ILE A 43 5.58 -3.95 -4.15
CA ILE A 43 5.30 -4.50 -2.82
C ILE A 43 3.91 -5.14 -2.78
N LEU A 44 2.89 -4.43 -3.28
CA LEU A 44 1.51 -4.92 -3.32
C LEU A 44 1.42 -6.21 -4.14
N LYS A 45 2.07 -6.27 -5.31
CA LYS A 45 2.13 -7.49 -6.13
C LYS A 45 2.76 -8.65 -5.36
N GLY A 46 3.92 -8.43 -4.72
CA GLY A 46 4.59 -9.46 -3.93
C GLY A 46 3.71 -9.99 -2.80
N ILE A 47 2.99 -9.12 -2.09
CA ILE A 47 2.03 -9.51 -1.04
C ILE A 47 0.91 -10.38 -1.62
N ILE A 48 0.35 -9.99 -2.77
CA ILE A 48 -0.76 -10.69 -3.41
C ILE A 48 -0.31 -12.07 -3.91
N ASP A 49 0.82 -12.14 -4.62
CA ASP A 49 1.36 -13.38 -5.20
C ASP A 49 1.70 -14.41 -4.10
N ASN A 50 2.14 -13.94 -2.93
CA ASN A 50 2.45 -14.77 -1.76
C ASN A 50 1.25 -14.99 -0.83
N HIS A 51 0.05 -14.51 -1.17
CA HIS A 51 -1.17 -14.67 -0.38
C HIS A 51 -1.07 -14.16 1.06
N GLN A 52 -0.30 -13.09 1.27
CA GLN A 52 -0.01 -12.54 2.60
C GLN A 52 -1.14 -11.63 3.10
N GLY A 53 -2.24 -12.23 3.60
CA GLY A 53 -3.46 -11.49 3.97
C GLY A 53 -3.26 -10.40 5.03
N TYR A 54 -2.46 -10.65 6.06
CA TYR A 54 -2.13 -9.65 7.08
C TYR A 54 -1.45 -8.43 6.47
N TRP A 55 -0.41 -8.64 5.66
CA TRP A 55 0.33 -7.57 5.00
C TRP A 55 -0.52 -6.83 3.98
N LEU A 56 -1.41 -7.53 3.26
CA LEU A 56 -2.36 -6.91 2.36
C LEU A 56 -3.32 -5.97 3.11
N ASN A 57 -3.79 -6.36 4.30
CA ASN A 57 -4.66 -5.52 5.10
C ASN A 57 -3.99 -4.20 5.52
N LEU A 58 -2.72 -4.24 5.93
CA LEU A 58 -1.97 -3.04 6.30
C LEU A 58 -1.59 -2.21 5.06
N CYS A 59 -1.21 -2.87 3.97
CA CYS A 59 -0.90 -2.21 2.70
C CYS A 59 -2.11 -1.44 2.15
N LEU A 60 -3.33 -1.98 2.29
CA LEU A 60 -4.57 -1.26 1.93
C LEU A 60 -4.75 0.00 2.77
N SER A 61 -4.51 -0.07 4.08
CA SER A 61 -4.58 1.11 4.95
C SER A 61 -3.57 2.18 4.53
N PHE A 62 -2.35 1.78 4.14
CA PHE A 62 -1.34 2.69 3.60
C PHE A 62 -1.78 3.33 2.28
N ILE A 63 -2.31 2.54 1.33
CA ILE A 63 -2.77 3.04 0.03
C ILE A 63 -3.85 4.11 0.20
N ILE A 64 -4.83 3.85 1.07
CA ILE A 64 -5.89 4.81 1.40
C ILE A 64 -5.30 6.07 2.03
N LYS A 65 -4.43 5.91 3.03
CA LYS A 65 -3.86 7.04 3.78
C LYS A 65 -2.99 7.96 2.92
N MET A 66 -2.25 7.39 1.98
CA MET A 66 -1.38 8.12 1.05
C MET A 66 -2.09 8.55 -0.23
N GLU A 67 -3.39 8.25 -0.36
CA GLU A 67 -4.22 8.57 -1.54
C GLU A 67 -3.56 8.16 -2.87
N CYS A 68 -2.84 7.04 -2.87
CA CYS A 68 -1.95 6.68 -3.97
C CYS A 68 -2.54 5.66 -4.95
N LEU A 69 -3.87 5.59 -5.04
CA LEU A 69 -4.55 4.72 -6.00
C LEU A 69 -4.24 5.13 -7.45
N ASN A 70 -3.85 4.16 -8.26
CA ASN A 70 -3.66 4.32 -9.70
C ASN A 70 -4.16 3.07 -10.43
N SER A 71 -4.12 3.09 -11.77
CA SER A 71 -4.62 1.98 -12.61
C SER A 71 -3.96 0.63 -12.29
N ASN A 72 -2.66 0.62 -12.01
CA ASN A 72 -1.91 -0.60 -11.75
C ASN A 72 -2.30 -1.20 -10.39
N ILE A 73 -2.40 -0.36 -9.37
CA ILE A 73 -2.87 -0.77 -8.04
C ILE A 73 -4.29 -1.31 -8.12
N ILE A 74 -5.20 -0.63 -8.84
CA ILE A 74 -6.58 -1.09 -9.03
C ILE A 74 -6.62 -2.48 -9.69
N GLN A 75 -5.81 -2.71 -10.73
CA GLN A 75 -5.71 -4.01 -11.39
C GLN A 75 -5.22 -5.10 -10.44
N LEU A 76 -4.16 -4.85 -9.66
CA LEU A 76 -3.65 -5.78 -8.65
C LEU A 76 -4.72 -6.11 -7.61
N LEU A 77 -5.43 -5.08 -7.12
CA LEU A 77 -6.52 -5.23 -6.17
C LEU A 77 -7.69 -6.03 -6.75
N ASN A 78 -8.03 -5.88 -8.03
CA ASN A 78 -9.06 -6.69 -8.69
C ASN A 78 -8.68 -8.17 -8.74
N THR A 79 -7.41 -8.48 -9.01
CA THR A 79 -6.92 -9.87 -8.95
C THR A 79 -7.04 -10.44 -7.55
N ALA A 80 -6.66 -9.67 -6.53
CA ALA A 80 -6.75 -10.08 -5.13
C ALA A 80 -8.20 -10.23 -4.64
N GLN A 81 -9.11 -9.35 -5.06
CA GLN A 81 -10.52 -9.41 -4.67
C GLN A 81 -11.19 -10.71 -5.08
N ASN A 82 -10.80 -11.31 -6.21
CA ASN A 82 -11.39 -12.56 -6.69
C ASN A 82 -10.66 -13.81 -6.15
N ASN A 83 -9.56 -13.64 -5.42
CA ASN A 83 -8.76 -14.74 -4.91
C ASN A 83 -9.34 -15.32 -3.62
N LYS A 84 -9.81 -16.56 -3.68
CA LYS A 84 -10.44 -17.27 -2.55
C LYS A 84 -9.49 -17.56 -1.39
N LYS A 85 -8.16 -17.45 -1.59
CA LYS A 85 -7.16 -17.63 -0.53
C LYS A 85 -7.15 -16.49 0.50
N PHE A 86 -7.66 -15.31 0.14
CA PHE A 86 -7.85 -14.22 1.10
C PHE A 86 -9.16 -14.37 1.86
N SER A 87 -9.26 -13.79 3.06
CA SER A 87 -10.51 -13.81 3.82
C SER A 87 -11.60 -12.99 3.11
N GLN A 88 -12.88 -13.30 3.38
CA GLN A 88 -14.00 -12.52 2.86
C GLN A 88 -13.94 -11.06 3.31
N GLU A 89 -13.58 -10.83 4.56
CA GLU A 89 -13.38 -9.49 5.12
C GLU A 89 -12.35 -8.69 4.30
N LEU A 90 -11.21 -9.31 3.98
CA LEU A 90 -10.17 -8.65 3.21
C LEU A 90 -10.60 -8.37 1.77
N ARG A 91 -11.30 -9.31 1.12
CA ARG A 91 -11.89 -9.08 -0.21
C ARG A 91 -12.92 -7.93 -0.20
N HIS A 92 -13.71 -7.82 0.86
CA HIS A 92 -14.65 -6.72 1.04
C HIS A 92 -13.93 -5.38 1.25
N LYS A 93 -12.88 -5.36 2.09
CA LYS A 93 -12.04 -4.17 2.28
C LYS A 93 -11.38 -3.71 0.98
N ILE A 94 -10.94 -4.63 0.13
CA ILE A 94 -10.44 -4.31 -1.21
C ILE A 94 -11.53 -3.66 -2.06
N ALA A 95 -12.77 -4.18 -2.01
CA ALA A 95 -13.90 -3.57 -2.73
C ALA A 95 -14.14 -2.12 -2.27
N CYS A 96 -14.17 -1.88 -0.95
CA CYS A 96 -14.34 -0.54 -0.38
C CYS A 96 -13.17 0.40 -0.70
N CYS A 97 -11.94 -0.11 -0.73
CA CYS A 97 -10.77 0.70 -1.08
C CYS A 97 -10.87 1.30 -2.48
N LYS A 98 -11.51 0.60 -3.42
CA LYS A 98 -11.67 1.04 -4.81
C LYS A 98 -12.81 2.04 -5.01
N SER A 99 -13.80 2.07 -4.11
CA SER A 99 -14.94 2.99 -4.19
C SER A 99 -14.65 4.39 -3.63
N LEU A 100 -13.38 4.67 -3.29
CA LEU A 100 -12.91 5.98 -2.81
C LEU A 100 -12.45 6.90 -3.97
N ILE A 101 -12.67 6.49 -5.22
CA ILE A 101 -12.41 7.21 -6.47
C ILE A 101 -13.76 7.53 -7.10
#